data_AF-A0A6N2Z354-F1
#
_entry.id   AF-A0A6N2Z354-F1
#
_cell.length_a   1.000
_cell.length_b   1.000
_cell.length_c   1.000
_cell.angle_alpha   90.00
_cell.angle_beta   90.00
_cell.angle_gamma   90.00
#
_symmetry.space_group_name_H-M   'P 1'
#
loop_
_entity.id
_entity.type
_entity.pdbx_description
1 polymer ?
#
loop_
_entity_poly.entity_id
_entity_poly.type
_entity_poly.pdbx_seq_one_letter_code
_entity_poly.pdbx_strand_id
1 'polypeptide(L)'
;MKRLHKFLRFSVVLLFAIIFLASCSKNDAEKEEIKLTEEQQKWVGNYFEQAFKGIKAGKDRKLTDDEVNQIKKVFVEKRPGSEFDEIKNITSNFFKAGSYNDPKEMDLDSFINYFPSKVLEENSDEFKTTLEKLKKLDSFSEFELSAKLMPLVEIDKNLVDATLIKYAGIVSDDVKSKGMCLYLKENNAYYTFVSDVSIGTFYPTEGEIKGNDLVLKNNYATLTLENKDGNYFIKSYIEK
;
A
#
# COMPACT_ATOMS: atom_id res chain seq x y z
N MET A 1 22.43 44.38 -34.63
CA MET A 1 21.72 44.23 -33.34
C MET A 1 20.84 42.98 -33.40
N LYS A 2 21.33 41.84 -32.89
CA LYS A 2 20.61 40.56 -32.87
C LYS A 2 19.79 40.45 -31.58
N ARG A 3 18.47 40.26 -31.71
CA ARG A 3 17.56 39.94 -30.60
C ARG A 3 17.84 38.52 -30.12
N LEU A 4 18.16 38.36 -28.84
CA LEU A 4 18.22 37.06 -28.17
C LEU A 4 17.01 36.95 -27.25
N HIS A 5 16.00 36.19 -27.67
CA HIS A 5 14.90 35.77 -26.81
C HIS A 5 15.44 34.76 -25.78
N LYS A 6 15.47 35.15 -24.51
CA LYS A 6 15.71 34.23 -23.39
C LYS A 6 14.36 33.65 -22.97
N PHE A 7 14.07 32.44 -23.43
CA PHE A 7 12.94 31.64 -22.95
C PHE A 7 13.20 31.27 -21.49
N LEU A 8 12.43 31.88 -20.59
CA LEU A 8 12.35 31.51 -19.19
C LEU A 8 11.48 30.26 -19.10
N ARG A 9 12.10 29.07 -19.02
CA ARG A 9 11.40 27.83 -18.67
C ARG A 9 11.04 27.89 -17.20
N PHE A 10 9.82 28.34 -16.89
CA PHE A 10 9.21 28.06 -15.60
C PHE A 10 8.81 26.57 -15.60
N SER A 11 9.61 25.73 -14.95
CA SER A 11 9.15 24.43 -14.48
C SER A 11 8.12 24.68 -13.40
N VAL A 12 6.84 24.60 -13.74
CA VAL A 12 5.75 24.53 -12.77
C VAL A 12 5.76 23.11 -12.21
N VAL A 13 6.48 22.90 -11.11
CA VAL A 13 6.27 21.72 -10.26
C VAL A 13 5.00 22.00 -9.49
N LEU A 14 3.90 21.43 -9.95
CA LEU A 14 2.62 21.50 -9.27
C LEU A 14 2.66 20.50 -8.11
N LEU A 15 3.04 20.97 -6.92
CA LEU A 15 2.90 20.20 -5.68
C LEU A 15 1.40 19.99 -5.41
N PHE A 16 0.89 18.81 -5.70
CA PHE A 16 -0.41 18.40 -5.18
C PHE A 16 -0.19 17.78 -3.80
N ALA A 17 -0.48 18.54 -2.74
CA ALA A 17 -0.75 17.92 -1.44
C ALA A 17 -2.03 17.09 -1.60
N ILE A 18 -1.89 15.77 -1.74
CA ILE A 18 -3.04 14.86 -1.76
C ILE A 18 -3.50 14.69 -0.31
N ILE A 19 -4.55 15.42 0.06
CA ILE A 19 -5.16 15.36 1.39
C ILE A 19 -6.10 14.16 1.41
N PHE A 20 -5.73 13.11 2.15
CA PHE A 20 -6.62 12.00 2.45
C PHE A 20 -7.40 12.29 3.73
N LEU A 21 -8.68 12.62 3.61
CA LEU A 21 -9.56 12.75 4.76
C LEU A 21 -10.07 11.36 5.16
N ALA A 22 -9.51 10.78 6.22
CA ALA A 22 -10.11 9.63 6.88
C ALA A 22 -11.53 10.02 7.34
N SER A 23 -12.54 9.25 6.91
CA SER A 23 -13.93 9.48 7.29
C SER A 23 -14.44 8.29 8.07
N CYS A 24 -14.33 8.34 9.40
CA CYS A 24 -15.05 7.43 10.28
C CYS A 24 -15.58 8.14 11.55
N SER A 25 -16.92 8.13 11.63
CA SER A 25 -17.78 8.32 12.81
C SER A 25 -17.87 9.71 13.49
N LYS A 26 -19.10 10.00 13.96
CA LYS A 26 -19.48 11.16 14.75
C LYS A 26 -18.73 11.17 16.08
N ASN A 27 -17.62 11.87 16.13
CA ASN A 27 -17.15 12.60 17.30
C ASN A 27 -16.24 13.70 16.75
N ASP A 28 -16.43 14.93 17.22
CA ASP A 28 -15.65 16.11 16.84
C ASP A 28 -14.20 16.04 17.39
N ALA A 29 -13.50 14.93 17.13
CA ALA A 29 -12.05 14.89 17.14
C ALA A 29 -11.58 15.44 15.79
N GLU A 30 -10.69 16.43 15.82
CA GLU A 30 -9.99 16.91 14.62
C GLU A 30 -9.60 15.70 13.77
N LYS A 31 -10.09 15.65 12.52
CA LYS A 31 -9.59 14.68 11.55
C LYS A 31 -8.10 14.94 11.41
N GLU A 32 -7.28 14.11 12.02
CA GLU A 32 -5.82 14.20 11.87
C GLU A 32 -5.50 14.07 10.38
N GLU A 33 -4.97 15.15 9.84
CA GLU A 33 -4.55 15.22 8.45
C GLU A 33 -3.33 14.32 8.26
N ILE A 34 -3.46 13.28 7.45
CA ILE A 34 -2.32 12.44 7.08
C ILE A 34 -1.39 13.27 6.20
N LYS A 35 -0.21 13.60 6.73
CA LYS A 35 0.82 14.35 6.02
C LYS A 35 1.89 13.39 5.51
N LEU A 36 2.06 13.38 4.19
CA LEU A 36 3.08 12.61 3.51
C LEU A 36 4.17 13.53 2.96
N THR A 37 5.41 13.04 2.95
CA THR A 37 6.50 13.66 2.18
C THR A 37 6.24 13.50 0.68
N GLU A 38 6.91 14.31 -0.16
CA GLU A 38 6.83 14.15 -1.62
C GLU A 38 7.27 12.76 -2.10
N GLU A 39 8.20 12.14 -1.38
CA GLU A 39 8.67 10.78 -1.68
C GLU A 39 7.59 9.74 -1.34
N GLN A 40 6.97 9.85 -0.16
CA GLN A 40 5.88 8.99 0.25
C GLN A 40 4.68 9.10 -0.69
N GLN A 41 4.35 10.29 -1.18
CA GLN A 41 3.31 10.49 -2.20
C GLN A 41 3.63 9.72 -3.50
N LYS A 42 4.91 9.69 -3.91
CA LYS A 42 5.34 8.89 -5.08
C LYS A 42 5.20 7.40 -4.84
N TRP A 43 5.50 6.92 -3.62
CA TRP A 43 5.32 5.52 -3.25
C TRP A 43 3.84 5.10 -3.27
N VAL A 44 2.95 5.91 -2.68
CA VAL A 44 1.49 5.70 -2.73
C VAL A 44 1.01 5.66 -4.17
N GLY A 45 1.44 6.61 -5.00
CA GLY A 45 1.23 6.59 -6.45
C GLY A 45 -0.25 6.69 -6.88
N ASN A 46 -0.48 6.45 -8.17
CA ASN A 46 -1.81 6.46 -8.81
C ASN A 46 -2.02 5.17 -9.63
N TYR A 47 -1.64 4.04 -9.05
CA TYR A 47 -1.55 2.76 -9.75
C TYR A 47 -2.90 2.30 -10.34
N PHE A 48 -3.99 2.43 -9.57
CA PHE A 48 -5.32 1.98 -10.02
C PHE A 48 -5.92 2.90 -11.07
N GLU A 49 -5.70 4.20 -10.93
CA GLU A 49 -6.13 5.19 -11.92
C GLU A 49 -5.43 4.96 -13.27
N GLN A 50 -4.18 4.51 -13.25
CA GLN A 50 -3.45 4.09 -14.46
C GLN A 50 -3.94 2.72 -14.98
N ALA A 51 -4.06 1.73 -14.10
CA ALA A 51 -4.46 0.36 -14.46
C ALA A 51 -5.86 0.31 -15.07
N PHE A 52 -6.80 1.04 -14.47
CA PHE A 52 -8.22 0.97 -14.80
C PHE A 52 -8.70 2.14 -15.65
N LYS A 53 -7.77 2.92 -16.23
CA LYS A 53 -8.10 3.99 -17.15
C LYS A 53 -8.94 3.45 -18.31
N GLY A 54 -10.14 4.01 -18.48
CA GLY A 54 -11.07 3.63 -19.55
C GLY A 54 -11.90 2.37 -19.26
N ILE A 55 -11.68 1.68 -18.13
CA ILE A 55 -12.49 0.54 -17.72
C ILE A 55 -13.83 1.04 -17.19
N LYS A 56 -14.87 0.88 -18.00
CA LYS A 56 -16.24 1.28 -17.63
C LYS A 56 -16.89 0.23 -16.73
N ALA A 57 -17.25 0.64 -15.52
CA ALA A 57 -18.12 -0.10 -14.60
C ALA A 57 -19.59 -0.09 -15.07
N GLY A 58 -20.45 -0.82 -14.37
CA GLY A 58 -21.90 -0.84 -14.58
C GLY A 58 -22.38 -2.12 -15.24
N LYS A 59 -22.63 -2.09 -16.56
CA LYS A 59 -23.23 -3.24 -17.24
C LYS A 59 -22.29 -4.44 -17.22
N ASP A 60 -22.83 -5.58 -16.78
CA ASP A 60 -22.13 -6.86 -16.76
C ASP A 60 -21.49 -7.18 -18.12
N ARG A 61 -20.19 -7.43 -18.11
CA ARG A 61 -19.41 -7.77 -19.30
C ARG A 61 -18.09 -8.42 -18.91
N LYS A 62 -17.56 -9.24 -19.83
CA LYS A 62 -16.15 -9.64 -19.74
C LYS A 62 -15.24 -8.46 -20.09
N LEU A 63 -14.06 -8.43 -19.49
CA LEU A 63 -12.98 -7.58 -19.96
C LEU A 63 -12.46 -8.14 -21.29
N THR A 64 -11.96 -7.25 -22.15
CA THR A 64 -11.20 -7.65 -23.34
C THR A 64 -9.78 -8.06 -22.94
N ASP A 65 -9.10 -8.81 -23.81
CA ASP A 65 -7.70 -9.18 -23.60
C ASP A 65 -6.80 -7.95 -23.44
N ASP A 66 -7.08 -6.86 -24.16
CA ASP A 66 -6.36 -5.59 -24.05
C ASP A 66 -6.55 -4.94 -22.67
N GLU A 67 -7.77 -4.96 -22.12
CA GLU A 67 -8.06 -4.46 -20.78
C GLU A 67 -7.34 -5.28 -19.71
N VAL A 68 -7.36 -6.62 -19.82
CA VAL A 68 -6.61 -7.51 -18.90
C VAL A 68 -5.11 -7.26 -19.00
N ASN A 69 -4.56 -7.13 -20.21
CA ASN A 69 -3.14 -6.87 -20.44
C ASN A 69 -2.72 -5.47 -19.94
N GLN A 70 -3.60 -4.47 -20.02
CA GLN A 70 -3.36 -3.16 -19.43
C GLN A 70 -3.26 -3.25 -17.90
N ILE A 71 -4.23 -3.89 -17.25
CA ILE A 71 -4.28 -4.05 -15.79
C ILE A 71 -3.07 -4.83 -15.29
N LYS A 72 -2.72 -5.92 -15.97
CA LYS A 72 -1.60 -6.79 -15.62
C LYS A 72 -0.29 -6.01 -15.44
N LYS A 73 -0.02 -4.98 -16.25
CA LYS A 73 1.22 -4.17 -16.19
C LYS A 73 1.43 -3.46 -14.85
N VAL A 74 0.36 -3.20 -14.10
CA VAL A 74 0.43 -2.48 -12.83
C VAL A 74 0.72 -3.43 -11.66
N PHE A 75 0.26 -4.68 -11.72
CA PHE A 75 0.48 -5.67 -10.66
C PHE A 75 1.77 -6.50 -10.82
N VAL A 76 2.67 -6.11 -11.72
CA VAL A 76 3.95 -6.79 -11.94
C VAL A 76 5.00 -6.30 -10.94
N GLU A 77 5.65 -7.23 -10.26
CA GLU A 77 6.91 -6.98 -9.55
C GLU A 77 8.00 -6.72 -10.59
N LYS A 78 8.58 -5.54 -10.53
CA LYS A 78 9.85 -5.27 -11.19
C LYS A 78 10.96 -5.87 -10.27
N ARG A 79 11.93 -6.63 -10.84
CA ARG A 79 13.06 -7.30 -10.12
C ARG A 79 14.44 -6.59 -10.23
N PRO A 80 15.15 -6.34 -9.10
CA PRO A 80 16.35 -5.49 -9.11
C PRO A 80 17.40 -5.94 -10.15
N GLY A 81 17.89 -5.01 -10.97
CA GLY A 81 18.99 -5.25 -11.94
C GLY A 81 18.73 -4.83 -13.39
N SER A 82 17.58 -4.24 -13.72
CA SER A 82 17.41 -3.46 -14.96
C SER A 82 17.64 -1.97 -14.66
N GLU A 83 18.18 -1.18 -15.58
CA GLU A 83 18.65 0.21 -15.38
C GLU A 83 17.57 1.27 -14.98
N PHE A 84 16.44 0.81 -14.42
CA PHE A 84 15.46 1.62 -13.73
C PHE A 84 15.14 0.94 -12.41
N ASP A 85 15.85 1.34 -11.33
CA ASP A 85 15.55 0.91 -9.96
C ASP A 85 14.05 0.96 -9.70
N GLU A 86 13.55 -0.16 -9.23
CA GLU A 86 12.21 -0.56 -9.56
C GLU A 86 11.23 -0.21 -8.45
N ILE A 87 10.19 0.51 -8.85
CA ILE A 87 9.08 0.79 -7.95
C ILE A 87 8.37 -0.54 -7.67
N LYS A 88 8.63 -1.08 -6.48
CA LYS A 88 7.73 -2.02 -5.80
C LYS A 88 6.37 -1.33 -5.72
N ASN A 89 5.40 -1.80 -6.50
CA ASN A 89 4.06 -1.23 -6.43
C ASN A 89 3.50 -1.54 -5.04
N ILE A 90 3.29 -0.49 -4.22
CA ILE A 90 2.85 -0.63 -2.84
C ILE A 90 1.51 -1.38 -2.72
N THR A 91 0.71 -1.41 -3.79
CA THR A 91 -0.54 -2.19 -3.84
C THR A 91 -0.32 -3.71 -3.82
N SER A 92 0.89 -4.19 -4.15
CA SER A 92 1.22 -5.61 -4.04
C SER A 92 1.16 -6.16 -2.61
N ASN A 93 1.28 -5.29 -1.60
CA ASN A 93 1.16 -5.67 -0.20
C ASN A 93 -0.23 -6.24 0.14
N PHE A 94 -1.28 -5.82 -0.59
CA PHE A 94 -2.62 -6.40 -0.44
C PHE A 94 -2.69 -7.88 -0.79
N PHE A 95 -1.72 -8.42 -1.55
CA PHE A 95 -1.65 -9.85 -1.89
C PHE A 95 -0.78 -10.65 -0.90
N LYS A 96 -0.09 -9.97 0.03
CA LYS A 96 0.62 -10.62 1.14
C LYS A 96 -0.18 -10.59 2.44
N ALA A 97 -1.17 -9.71 2.53
CA ALA A 97 -2.04 -9.56 3.70
C ALA A 97 -3.01 -10.75 3.95
N GLY A 98 -2.76 -11.91 3.34
CA GLY A 98 -3.61 -13.10 3.41
C GLY A 98 -4.83 -13.06 2.49
N SER A 99 -5.66 -14.10 2.61
CA SER A 99 -6.96 -14.22 1.92
C SER A 99 -8.05 -13.56 2.77
N TYR A 100 -8.78 -12.58 2.23
CA TYR A 100 -9.78 -11.78 2.96
C TYR A 100 -10.99 -11.41 2.10
N ASN A 101 -12.17 -11.44 2.72
CA ASN A 101 -13.43 -11.01 2.11
C ASN A 101 -13.72 -9.51 2.28
N ASP A 102 -13.04 -8.87 3.24
CA ASP A 102 -13.10 -7.45 3.56
C ASP A 102 -11.67 -7.02 3.96
N PRO A 103 -11.14 -5.88 3.48
CA PRO A 103 -9.80 -5.43 3.85
C PRO A 103 -9.59 -5.28 5.36
N LYS A 104 -10.64 -5.13 6.16
CA LYS A 104 -10.56 -5.11 7.64
C LYS A 104 -10.20 -6.47 8.24
N GLU A 105 -10.29 -7.55 7.47
CA GLU A 105 -9.99 -8.91 7.90
C GLU A 105 -8.63 -9.40 7.43
N MET A 106 -7.88 -8.55 6.72
CA MET A 106 -6.52 -8.86 6.30
C MET A 106 -5.55 -8.89 7.50
N ASP A 107 -4.37 -9.46 7.29
CA ASP A 107 -3.28 -9.41 8.27
C ASP A 107 -2.41 -8.16 8.10
N LEU A 108 -2.43 -7.28 9.10
CA LEU A 108 -1.72 -6.00 9.03
C LEU A 108 -0.19 -6.19 8.99
N ASP A 109 0.36 -7.13 9.77
CA ASP A 109 1.80 -7.39 9.80
C ASP A 109 2.31 -7.83 8.42
N SER A 110 1.63 -8.82 7.82
CA SER A 110 1.95 -9.28 6.46
C SER A 110 1.76 -8.20 5.40
N PHE A 111 0.79 -7.29 5.60
CA PHE A 111 0.58 -6.13 4.71
C PHE A 111 1.74 -5.14 4.77
N ILE A 112 2.29 -4.84 5.95
CA ILE A 112 3.29 -3.77 6.07
C ILE A 112 4.73 -4.22 5.80
N ASN A 113 5.02 -5.53 5.79
CA ASN A 113 6.37 -6.10 5.71
C ASN A 113 7.24 -5.62 4.52
N TYR A 114 6.64 -5.12 3.43
CA TYR A 114 7.39 -4.60 2.28
C TYR A 114 7.09 -3.15 1.94
N PHE A 115 6.56 -2.40 2.91
CA PHE A 115 6.48 -0.96 2.79
C PHE A 115 7.89 -0.35 2.79
N PRO A 116 8.09 0.79 2.08
CA PRO A 116 9.25 1.64 2.30
C PRO A 116 9.43 1.91 3.79
N SER A 117 10.62 1.60 4.30
CA SER A 117 10.89 1.54 5.74
C SER A 117 12.33 1.93 6.05
N LYS A 118 12.56 2.34 7.29
CA LYS A 118 13.89 2.59 7.84
C LYS A 118 14.37 1.33 8.55
N VAL A 119 15.43 0.71 8.07
CA VAL A 119 16.13 -0.37 8.79
C VAL A 119 16.85 0.23 9.98
N LEU A 120 16.59 -0.29 11.18
CA LEU A 120 17.33 0.09 12.38
C LEU A 120 18.61 -0.74 12.44
N GLU A 121 19.76 -0.06 12.40
CA GLU A 121 21.07 -0.70 12.47
C GLU A 121 21.21 -1.49 13.78
N GLU A 122 21.47 -2.79 13.65
CA GLU A 122 21.57 -3.69 14.80
C GLU A 122 22.63 -3.18 15.80
N ASN A 123 22.30 -3.21 17.09
CA ASN A 123 23.16 -2.75 18.19
C ASN A 123 23.47 -1.23 18.23
N SER A 124 22.92 -0.42 17.33
CA SER A 124 22.95 1.04 17.46
C SER A 124 22.19 1.53 18.70
N ASP A 125 22.46 2.76 19.15
CA ASP A 125 21.74 3.36 20.27
C ASP A 125 20.25 3.54 19.96
N GLU A 126 19.92 3.86 18.71
CA GLU A 126 18.54 3.94 18.23
C GLU A 126 17.85 2.59 18.32
N PHE A 127 18.47 1.52 17.79
CA PHE A 127 17.93 0.16 17.86
C PHE A 127 17.66 -0.26 19.31
N LYS A 128 18.64 -0.09 20.21
CA LYS A 128 18.50 -0.46 21.63
C LYS A 128 17.38 0.32 22.30
N THR A 129 17.35 1.64 22.09
CA THR A 129 16.34 2.51 22.70
C THR A 129 14.94 2.13 22.22
N THR A 130 14.76 1.93 20.92
CA THR A 130 13.48 1.50 20.34
C THR A 130 13.08 0.13 20.86
N LEU A 131 14.00 -0.84 20.89
CA LEU A 131 13.71 -2.19 21.40
C LEU A 131 13.25 -2.18 22.86
N GLU A 132 13.87 -1.36 23.72
CA GLU A 132 13.44 -1.21 25.12
C GLU A 132 12.05 -0.57 25.26
N LYS A 133 11.60 0.24 24.29
CA LYS A 133 10.21 0.73 24.25
C LYS A 133 9.26 -0.34 23.77
N LEU A 134 9.62 -1.09 22.72
CA LEU A 134 8.83 -2.20 22.19
C LEU A 134 8.59 -3.28 23.26
N LYS A 135 9.61 -3.59 24.09
CA LYS A 135 9.51 -4.54 25.22
C LYS A 135 8.42 -4.21 26.24
N LYS A 136 7.94 -2.98 26.29
CA LYS A 136 6.89 -2.53 27.21
C LYS A 136 5.48 -2.75 26.67
N LEU A 137 5.35 -3.18 25.40
CA LEU A 137 4.07 -3.50 24.79
C LEU A 137 3.67 -4.94 25.12
N ASP A 138 2.39 -5.16 25.41
CA ASP A 138 1.88 -6.49 25.79
C ASP A 138 2.13 -7.56 24.69
N SER A 139 2.12 -7.15 23.42
CA SER A 139 2.35 -8.01 22.26
C SER A 139 3.82 -8.32 21.96
N PHE A 140 4.79 -7.81 22.75
CA PHE A 140 6.21 -8.01 22.48
C PHE A 140 6.66 -9.48 22.55
N SER A 141 6.06 -10.28 23.44
CA SER A 141 6.48 -11.68 23.65
C SER A 141 6.30 -12.55 22.41
N GLU A 142 5.24 -12.32 21.63
CA GLU A 142 5.02 -13.00 20.36
C GLU A 142 6.05 -12.54 19.32
N PHE A 143 6.29 -11.23 19.23
CA PHE A 143 7.27 -10.60 18.36
C PHE A 143 8.73 -11.06 18.60
N GLU A 144 9.16 -11.30 19.84
CA GLU A 144 10.52 -11.77 20.15
C GLU A 144 10.81 -13.18 19.60
N LEU A 145 9.79 -14.04 19.49
CA LEU A 145 9.95 -15.41 18.99
C LEU A 145 10.34 -15.46 17.50
N SER A 146 9.97 -14.45 16.71
CA SER A 146 10.28 -14.34 15.27
C SER A 146 11.57 -13.57 14.97
N ALA A 147 12.14 -12.88 15.97
CA ALA A 147 13.18 -11.87 15.83
C ALA A 147 14.59 -12.34 15.40
N LYS A 148 14.89 -13.64 15.44
CA LYS A 148 16.28 -14.08 15.59
C LYS A 148 17.20 -13.89 14.38
N LEU A 149 16.69 -13.56 13.19
CA LEU A 149 17.50 -13.54 11.96
C LEU A 149 17.12 -12.42 10.96
N MET A 150 16.24 -11.49 11.33
CA MET A 150 15.71 -10.48 10.41
C MET A 150 15.97 -9.06 10.93
N PRO A 151 16.19 -8.07 10.05
CA PRO A 151 16.30 -6.67 10.44
C PRO A 151 15.00 -6.14 11.04
N LEU A 152 15.13 -5.37 12.12
CA LEU A 152 14.05 -4.54 12.67
C LEU A 152 13.86 -3.32 11.78
N VAL A 153 12.63 -3.07 11.34
CA VAL A 153 12.30 -1.89 10.53
C VAL A 153 11.26 -1.01 11.21
N GLU A 154 11.36 0.29 10.93
CA GLU A 154 10.37 1.31 11.26
C GLU A 154 9.59 1.69 10.00
N ILE A 155 8.26 1.62 10.09
CA ILE A 155 7.32 1.87 8.99
C ILE A 155 6.36 2.98 9.42
N ASP A 156 6.34 4.09 8.68
CA ASP A 156 5.48 5.24 8.97
C ASP A 156 3.99 4.88 8.84
N LYS A 157 3.21 5.04 9.93
CA LYS A 157 1.76 4.76 9.93
C LYS A 157 1.01 5.64 8.94
N ASN A 158 1.45 6.88 8.71
CA ASN A 158 0.82 7.78 7.73
C ASN A 158 0.91 7.21 6.31
N LEU A 159 2.04 6.60 5.96
CA LEU A 159 2.20 5.93 4.66
C LEU A 159 1.28 4.71 4.52
N VAL A 160 1.18 3.91 5.59
CA VAL A 160 0.26 2.76 5.67
C VAL A 160 -1.19 3.21 5.49
N ASP A 161 -1.64 4.19 6.29
CA ASP A 161 -3.00 4.69 6.26
C ASP A 161 -3.35 5.38 4.95
N ALA A 162 -2.45 6.18 4.37
CA ALA A 162 -2.68 6.77 3.06
C ALA A 162 -2.85 5.71 1.96
N THR A 163 -2.07 4.64 2.02
CA THR A 163 -2.19 3.51 1.08
C THR A 163 -3.54 2.80 1.24
N LEU A 164 -3.94 2.51 2.48
CA LEU A 164 -5.20 1.85 2.78
C LEU A 164 -6.42 2.72 2.41
N ILE A 165 -6.38 4.02 2.68
CA ILE A 165 -7.46 4.93 2.30
C ILE A 165 -7.58 4.96 0.78
N LYS A 166 -6.45 5.11 0.08
CA LYS A 166 -6.45 5.23 -1.38
C LYS A 166 -6.97 3.96 -2.07
N TYR A 167 -6.55 2.79 -1.60
CA TYR A 167 -6.78 1.55 -2.32
C TYR A 167 -7.85 0.65 -1.74
N ALA A 168 -8.27 0.86 -0.49
CA ALA A 168 -9.28 0.04 0.19
C ALA A 168 -10.35 0.87 0.94
N GLY A 169 -10.15 2.19 1.09
CA GLY A 169 -11.09 3.08 1.78
C GLY A 169 -11.17 2.86 3.29
N ILE A 170 -10.12 2.30 3.90
CA ILE A 170 -10.01 2.05 5.35
C ILE A 170 -8.71 2.66 5.91
N VAL A 171 -8.55 2.66 7.23
CA VAL A 171 -7.26 2.93 7.90
C VAL A 171 -6.74 1.67 8.59
N SER A 172 -5.46 1.64 8.94
CA SER A 172 -4.84 0.48 9.61
C SER A 172 -5.50 0.14 10.94
N ASP A 173 -6.08 1.13 11.63
CA ASP A 173 -6.84 0.91 12.86
C ASP A 173 -8.12 0.07 12.65
N ASP A 174 -8.72 0.11 11.45
CA ASP A 174 -9.89 -0.71 11.10
C ASP A 174 -9.56 -2.21 10.94
N VAL A 175 -8.29 -2.55 10.73
CA VAL A 175 -7.84 -3.93 10.47
C VAL A 175 -7.83 -4.73 11.78
N LYS A 176 -8.53 -5.87 11.81
CA LYS A 176 -8.72 -6.69 13.03
C LYS A 176 -7.45 -7.44 13.43
N SER A 177 -6.77 -8.07 12.47
CA SER A 177 -5.52 -8.80 12.74
C SER A 177 -4.35 -7.83 12.70
N LYS A 178 -3.68 -7.65 13.84
CA LYS A 178 -2.44 -6.87 13.92
C LYS A 178 -1.19 -7.72 13.70
N GLY A 179 -1.32 -9.05 13.65
CA GLY A 179 -0.18 -9.97 13.49
C GLY A 179 0.92 -9.67 14.50
N MET A 180 2.19 -9.74 14.06
CA MET A 180 3.36 -9.49 14.90
C MET A 180 3.87 -8.04 14.83
N CYS A 181 3.15 -7.11 14.19
CA CYS A 181 3.59 -5.73 14.12
C CYS A 181 3.30 -4.97 15.42
N LEU A 182 4.25 -4.16 15.85
CA LEU A 182 4.17 -3.36 17.07
C LEU A 182 4.01 -1.88 16.72
N TYR A 183 3.09 -1.18 17.37
CA TYR A 183 2.87 0.26 17.14
C TYR A 183 3.44 1.10 18.29
N LEU A 184 4.27 2.08 17.97
CA LEU A 184 4.68 3.13 18.92
C LEU A 184 4.04 4.46 18.53
N LYS A 185 3.14 4.95 19.38
CA LYS A 185 2.42 6.22 19.19
C LYS A 185 3.35 7.44 19.13
N GLU A 186 4.42 7.45 19.92
CA GLU A 186 5.39 8.56 19.95
C GLU A 186 6.06 8.82 18.60
N ASN A 187 6.29 7.76 17.82
CA ASN A 187 6.91 7.84 16.49
C ASN A 187 5.85 7.81 15.38
N ASN A 188 4.59 7.54 15.73
CA ASN A 188 3.52 7.20 14.80
C ASN A 188 3.96 6.15 13.77
N ALA A 189 4.58 5.07 14.24
CA ALA A 189 5.20 4.08 13.38
C ALA A 189 4.93 2.65 13.85
N TYR A 190 4.85 1.75 12.88
CA TYR A 190 4.86 0.32 13.08
C TYR A 190 6.29 -0.24 13.04
N TYR A 191 6.53 -1.27 13.82
CA TYR A 191 7.79 -1.99 13.92
C TYR A 191 7.54 -3.46 13.67
N THR A 192 8.31 -4.04 12.77
CA THR A 192 8.26 -5.48 12.49
C THR A 192 9.65 -5.97 12.08
N PHE A 193 9.82 -7.29 12.01
CA PHE A 193 11.01 -7.93 11.48
C PHE A 193 10.74 -8.39 10.05
N VAL A 194 11.53 -7.91 9.08
CA VAL A 194 11.26 -8.20 7.66
C VAL A 194 12.29 -9.15 7.07
N SER A 195 11.81 -10.18 6.38
CA SER A 195 12.64 -11.03 5.54
C SER A 195 12.93 -10.33 4.22
N ASP A 196 14.02 -10.70 3.54
CA ASP A 196 14.32 -10.32 2.16
C ASP A 196 13.48 -11.08 1.09
N VAL A 197 12.45 -11.84 1.50
CA VAL A 197 11.80 -12.84 0.64
C VAL A 197 10.50 -12.34 0.00
N SER A 198 10.62 -11.82 -1.22
CA SER A 198 9.57 -11.66 -2.26
C SER A 198 8.29 -10.88 -1.91
N ILE A 199 7.90 -9.99 -2.81
CA ILE A 199 6.67 -9.20 -2.70
C ILE A 199 5.48 -10.02 -3.24
N GLY A 200 4.26 -9.68 -2.80
CA GLY A 200 3.03 -10.23 -3.35
C GLY A 200 2.89 -9.92 -4.85
N THR A 201 2.47 -10.89 -5.65
CA THR A 201 2.18 -10.65 -7.07
C THR A 201 0.82 -11.21 -7.45
N PHE A 202 0.13 -10.48 -8.32
CA PHE A 202 -1.16 -10.93 -8.85
C PHE A 202 -1.20 -10.66 -10.35
N TYR A 203 -1.13 -11.74 -11.14
CA TYR A 203 -1.19 -11.66 -12.59
C TYR A 203 -2.57 -12.12 -13.06
N PRO A 204 -3.52 -11.20 -13.33
CA PRO A 204 -4.82 -11.60 -13.84
C PRO A 204 -4.68 -12.22 -15.23
N THR A 205 -5.42 -13.30 -15.46
CA THR A 205 -5.57 -13.95 -16.78
C THR A 205 -6.96 -13.74 -17.35
N GLU A 206 -7.92 -13.37 -16.52
CA GLU A 206 -9.28 -13.04 -16.92
C GLU A 206 -9.86 -11.93 -16.03
N GLY A 207 -10.89 -11.25 -16.52
CA GLY A 207 -11.63 -10.29 -15.73
C GLY A 207 -13.03 -10.04 -16.25
N GLU A 208 -13.89 -9.54 -15.37
CA GLU A 208 -15.27 -9.18 -15.68
C GLU A 208 -15.72 -7.98 -14.84
N ILE A 209 -16.60 -7.18 -15.41
CA ILE A 209 -17.41 -6.21 -14.67
C ILE A 209 -18.71 -6.90 -14.29
N LYS A 210 -19.09 -6.79 -13.02
CA LYS A 210 -20.33 -7.30 -12.43
C LYS A 210 -20.98 -6.19 -11.62
N GLY A 211 -21.95 -5.51 -12.19
CA GLY A 211 -22.45 -4.25 -11.63
C GLY A 211 -21.32 -3.24 -11.46
N ASN A 212 -21.10 -2.80 -10.22
CA ASN A 212 -20.01 -1.88 -9.88
C ASN A 212 -18.68 -2.59 -9.59
N ASP A 213 -18.66 -3.93 -9.51
CA ASP A 213 -17.46 -4.66 -9.15
C ASP A 213 -16.65 -5.00 -10.41
N LEU A 214 -15.35 -4.75 -10.34
CA LEU A 214 -14.33 -5.32 -11.23
C LEU A 214 -13.77 -6.58 -10.56
N VAL A 215 -14.02 -7.73 -11.18
CA VAL A 215 -13.53 -9.03 -10.71
C VAL A 215 -12.41 -9.47 -11.63
N LEU A 216 -11.22 -9.69 -11.06
CA LEU A 216 -10.03 -10.16 -11.75
C LEU A 216 -9.64 -11.53 -11.19
N LYS A 217 -9.26 -12.47 -12.06
CA LYS A 217 -8.93 -13.83 -11.63
C LYS A 217 -7.68 -14.36 -12.31
N ASN A 218 -7.04 -15.29 -11.63
CA ASN A 218 -6.09 -16.23 -12.21
C ASN A 218 -6.32 -17.64 -11.63
N ASN A 219 -5.38 -18.54 -11.88
CA ASN A 219 -5.50 -19.93 -11.42
C ASN A 219 -5.45 -20.07 -9.88
N TYR A 220 -4.92 -19.08 -9.18
CA TYR A 220 -4.62 -19.14 -7.75
C TYR A 220 -5.48 -18.21 -6.89
N ALA A 221 -6.04 -17.15 -7.47
CA ALA A 221 -6.77 -16.16 -6.67
C ALA A 221 -7.82 -15.39 -7.48
N THR A 222 -8.73 -14.75 -6.74
CA THR A 222 -9.72 -13.78 -7.22
C THR A 222 -9.55 -12.46 -6.47
N LEU A 223 -9.32 -11.37 -7.20
CA LEU A 223 -9.32 -10.01 -6.69
C LEU A 223 -10.63 -9.34 -7.09
N THR A 224 -11.36 -8.79 -6.12
CA THR A 224 -12.57 -8.01 -6.37
C THR A 224 -12.32 -6.57 -5.96
N LEU A 225 -12.62 -5.63 -6.86
CA LEU A 225 -12.59 -4.20 -6.59
C LEU A 225 -13.98 -3.61 -6.80
N GLU A 226 -14.41 -2.73 -5.91
CA GLU A 226 -15.66 -2.00 -6.04
C GLU A 226 -15.39 -0.64 -6.68
N ASN A 227 -16.17 -0.27 -7.71
CA ASN A 227 -16.18 1.07 -8.25
C ASN A 227 -17.11 1.99 -7.43
N LYS A 228 -16.54 3.04 -6.83
CA LYS A 228 -17.28 4.13 -6.18
C LYS A 228 -16.93 5.44 -6.87
N ASP A 229 -17.92 6.03 -7.53
CA ASP A 229 -17.79 7.33 -8.21
C ASP A 229 -16.59 7.38 -9.18
N GLY A 230 -16.34 6.29 -9.90
CA GLY A 230 -15.26 6.18 -10.87
C GLY A 230 -13.90 5.73 -10.29
N ASN A 231 -13.78 5.61 -8.97
CA ASN A 231 -12.57 5.12 -8.30
C ASN A 231 -12.75 3.65 -7.88
N TYR A 232 -11.72 2.84 -8.05
CA TYR A 232 -11.75 1.43 -7.64
C TYR A 232 -11.09 1.26 -6.27
N PHE A 233 -11.74 0.48 -5.40
CA PHE A 233 -11.24 0.11 -4.08
C PHE A 233 -11.24 -1.41 -3.95
N ILE A 234 -10.16 -1.98 -3.43
CA ILE A 234 -10.07 -3.40 -3.11
C ILE A 234 -11.17 -3.73 -2.10
N LYS A 235 -11.98 -4.72 -2.47
CA LYS A 235 -13.07 -5.24 -1.65
C LYS A 235 -12.72 -6.62 -1.09
N SER A 236 -12.04 -7.45 -1.86
CA SER A 236 -11.60 -8.78 -1.41
C SER A 236 -10.42 -9.30 -2.21
N TYR A 237 -9.61 -10.16 -1.60
CA TYR A 237 -8.62 -10.99 -2.28
C TYR A 237 -8.73 -12.42 -1.74
N ILE A 238 -9.13 -13.36 -2.59
CA ILE A 238 -9.41 -14.74 -2.18
C ILE A 238 -8.50 -15.70 -2.94
N GLU A 239 -7.60 -16.35 -2.21
CA GLU A 239 -6.79 -17.46 -2.72
C GLU A 239 -7.63 -18.74 -2.85
N LYS A 240 -7.31 -19.58 -3.83
CA LYS A 240 -8.03 -20.82 -4.20
C LYS A 240 -7.37 -22.07 -3.63
#